data_AF-A0A817ZSI3-F1
#
_entry.id   AF-A0A817ZSI3-F1
#
_cell.length_a   1.000
_cell.length_b   1.000
_cell.length_c   1.000
_cell.angle_alpha   90.00
_cell.angle_beta   90.00
_cell.angle_gamma   90.00
#
_symmetry.space_group_name_H-M   'P 1'
#
loop_
_entity.id
_entity.type
_entity.pdbx_description
1 polymer ?
#
loop_
_entity_poly.entity_id
_entity_poly.type
_entity_poly.pdbx_seq_one_letter_code
_entity_poly.pdbx_strand_id
1 'polypeptide(L)'
;MNLSNVKHLEIPLCFQTIRPTILLEILKEAPNISSLNIYNCAVDILKTNMEICRYTSEMIKKLQFCVYSQPNPCQKPHDVSSIHKVFPNVEQMTCHQTQPDSCLFLLNNLPKLSTLTIHFYQSGDNGSFNKVKEELSKLKNIFFYEEILRDKQHVKLMAFGFWVGRSDITT
;
A
#
# COMPACT_ATOMS: atom_id res chain seq x y z
N MET A 1 -0.03 27.08 9.48
CA MET A 1 1.40 26.74 9.33
C MET A 1 1.56 26.20 7.93
N ASN A 2 2.18 26.92 6.99
CA ASN A 2 2.18 26.50 5.58
C ASN A 2 3.06 25.25 5.38
N LEU A 3 2.44 24.13 4.99
CA LEU A 3 3.09 22.85 4.73
C LEU A 3 3.06 22.45 3.25
N SER A 4 2.90 23.42 2.33
CA SER A 4 2.83 23.19 0.88
C SER A 4 4.04 22.44 0.29
N ASN A 5 5.20 22.45 0.95
CA ASN A 5 6.37 21.70 0.51
C ASN A 5 6.35 20.21 0.92
N VAL A 6 5.45 19.83 1.82
CA VAL A 6 5.31 18.45 2.29
C VAL A 6 4.59 17.62 1.23
N LYS A 7 5.26 16.57 0.75
CA LYS A 7 4.72 15.63 -0.26
C LYS A 7 4.47 14.23 0.30
N HIS A 8 5.12 13.92 1.42
CA HIS A 8 5.10 12.61 2.06
C HIS A 8 4.71 12.77 3.52
N LEU A 9 3.79 11.92 3.98
CA LEU A 9 3.35 11.87 5.36
C LEU A 9 3.52 10.44 5.88
N GLU A 10 4.16 10.32 7.04
CA GLU A 10 4.26 9.06 7.76
C GLU A 10 3.36 9.10 8.99
N ILE A 11 2.46 8.13 9.09
CA ILE A 11 1.59 7.94 10.22
C ILE A 11 2.18 6.81 11.08
N PRO A 12 2.72 7.09 12.28
CA PRO A 12 3.36 6.08 13.10
C PRO A 12 2.34 5.06 13.61
N LEU A 13 2.81 3.87 13.98
CA LEU A 13 1.99 2.77 14.51
C LEU A 13 1.08 3.20 15.68
N CYS A 14 1.56 4.13 16.50
CA CYS A 14 0.83 4.70 17.62
C CYS A 14 -0.19 5.77 17.20
N PHE A 15 -0.65 5.81 15.96
CA PHE A 15 -1.58 6.84 15.48
C PHE A 15 -2.87 6.97 16.29
N GLN A 16 -3.32 5.90 16.97
CA GLN A 16 -4.41 6.00 17.95
C GLN A 16 -4.15 7.07 19.04
N THR A 17 -2.88 7.35 19.36
CA THR A 17 -2.47 8.42 20.28
C THR A 17 -2.44 9.81 19.63
N ILE A 18 -2.30 9.87 18.31
CA ILE A 18 -2.41 11.13 17.56
C ILE A 18 -3.91 11.42 17.40
N ARG A 19 -4.35 12.57 17.92
CA ARG A 19 -5.76 12.97 17.77
C ARG A 19 -6.07 13.10 16.27
N PRO A 20 -7.16 12.48 15.76
CA PRO A 20 -7.56 12.62 14.35
C PRO A 20 -7.66 14.07 13.89
N THR A 21 -7.96 15.00 14.80
CA THR A 21 -7.97 16.44 14.56
C THR A 21 -6.63 16.99 14.06
N ILE A 22 -5.50 16.51 14.60
CA ILE A 22 -4.16 16.94 14.18
C ILE A 22 -3.88 16.47 12.75
N LEU A 23 -4.24 15.23 12.41
CA LEU A 23 -4.08 14.73 11.04
C LEU A 23 -4.90 15.56 10.06
N LEU A 24 -6.13 15.92 10.42
CA LEU A 24 -6.97 16.75 9.58
C LEU A 24 -6.36 18.13 9.32
N GLU A 25 -5.80 18.77 10.35
CA GLU A 25 -5.10 20.05 10.22
C GLU A 25 -3.88 19.93 9.30
N ILE A 26 -3.08 18.87 9.44
CA ILE A 26 -1.94 18.60 8.55
C ILE A 26 -2.42 18.47 7.10
N LEU A 27 -3.48 17.70 6.84
CA LEU A 27 -4.01 17.51 5.49
C LEU A 27 -4.54 18.82 4.87
N LYS A 28 -5.14 19.70 5.68
CA LYS A 28 -5.59 21.04 5.23
C LYS A 28 -4.42 21.96 4.87
N GLU A 29 -3.37 21.96 5.68
CA GLU A 29 -2.23 22.86 5.51
C GLU A 29 -1.18 22.34 4.51
N ALA A 30 -1.26 21.06 4.12
CA ALA A 30 -0.32 20.39 3.23
C ALA A 30 -1.01 19.83 1.96
N PRO A 31 -1.56 20.68 1.08
CA PRO A 31 -2.36 20.27 -0.09
C PRO A 31 -1.59 19.47 -1.15
N ASN A 32 -0.26 19.39 -1.05
CA ASN A 32 0.59 18.67 -2.00
C ASN A 32 1.03 17.28 -1.50
N ILE A 33 0.52 16.82 -0.34
CA ILE A 33 0.74 15.44 0.10
C ILE A 33 0.13 14.52 -0.93
N SER A 34 0.96 13.64 -1.47
CA SER A 34 0.53 12.61 -2.43
C SER A 34 1.03 11.22 -2.05
N SER A 35 1.88 11.14 -1.03
CA SER A 35 2.43 9.90 -0.51
C SER A 35 2.14 9.75 0.97
N LEU A 36 1.67 8.57 1.36
CA LEU A 36 1.30 8.24 2.73
C LEU A 36 1.87 6.89 3.12
N ASN A 37 2.50 6.81 4.29
CA ASN A 37 2.90 5.56 4.95
C ASN A 37 2.01 5.35 6.17
N ILE A 38 1.30 4.22 6.22
CA ILE A 38 0.38 3.88 7.32
C ILE A 38 0.49 2.43 7.74
N TYR A 39 0.06 2.19 8.98
CA TYR A 39 -0.21 0.85 9.50
C TYR A 39 -1.69 0.49 9.37
N ASN A 40 -2.00 -0.80 9.31
CA ASN A 40 -3.37 -1.30 9.22
C ASN A 40 -4.32 -0.73 10.30
N CYS A 41 -3.85 -0.56 11.53
CA CYS A 41 -4.63 0.00 12.63
C CYS A 41 -5.08 1.46 12.40
N ALA A 42 -4.35 2.22 11.58
CA ALA A 42 -4.69 3.60 11.27
C ALA A 42 -5.85 3.67 10.25
N VAL A 43 -6.01 2.66 9.38
CA VAL A 43 -7.06 2.65 8.35
C VAL A 43 -8.45 2.74 8.96
N ASP A 44 -8.68 2.09 10.10
CA ASP A 44 -9.98 2.15 10.78
C ASP A 44 -10.32 3.54 11.33
N ILE A 45 -9.32 4.31 11.74
CA ILE A 45 -9.49 5.71 12.12
C ILE A 45 -9.82 6.57 10.90
N LEU A 46 -9.13 6.33 9.78
CA LEU A 46 -9.37 7.08 8.54
C LEU A 46 -10.79 6.84 8.01
N LYS A 47 -11.29 5.61 8.09
CA LYS A 47 -12.68 5.29 7.68
C LYS A 47 -13.74 6.00 8.51
N THR A 48 -13.51 6.11 9.81
CA THR A 48 -14.53 6.62 10.74
C THR A 48 -14.63 8.15 10.71
N ASN A 49 -13.58 8.84 10.24
CA ASN A 49 -13.60 10.28 10.04
C ASN A 49 -13.81 10.64 8.56
N MET A 50 -15.05 10.99 8.19
CA MET A 50 -15.42 11.31 6.80
C MET A 50 -14.58 12.45 6.19
N GLU A 51 -14.19 13.45 6.99
CA GLU A 51 -13.43 14.59 6.48
C GLU A 51 -11.99 14.20 6.14
N ILE A 52 -11.33 13.45 7.03
CA ILE A 52 -10.00 12.89 6.77
C ILE A 52 -10.05 11.94 5.57
N CYS A 53 -11.04 11.05 5.53
CA CYS A 53 -11.26 10.12 4.42
C CYS A 53 -11.34 10.87 3.09
N ARG A 54 -12.14 11.95 3.02
CA ARG A 54 -12.26 12.81 1.83
C ARG A 54 -10.91 13.32 1.36
N TYR A 55 -10.15 14.00 2.23
CA TYR A 55 -8.81 14.53 1.89
C TYR A 55 -7.88 13.41 1.42
N THR A 56 -7.81 12.31 2.17
CA THR A 56 -6.92 11.20 1.80
C THR A 56 -7.30 10.54 0.48
N SER A 57 -8.60 10.41 0.19
CA SER A 57 -9.08 9.81 -1.05
C SER A 57 -8.77 10.64 -2.28
N GLU A 58 -8.79 11.97 -2.16
CA GLU A 58 -8.49 12.91 -3.26
C GLU A 58 -6.99 13.05 -3.51
N MET A 59 -6.19 13.10 -2.44
CA MET A 59 -4.79 13.53 -2.51
C MET A 59 -3.79 12.38 -2.65
N ILE A 60 -4.04 11.25 -2.00
CA ILE A 60 -3.05 10.18 -1.89
C ILE A 60 -3.00 9.34 -3.15
N LYS A 61 -1.82 9.31 -3.77
CA LYS A 61 -1.50 8.52 -4.97
C LYS A 61 -0.51 7.41 -4.69
N LYS A 62 0.34 7.57 -3.68
CA LYS A 62 1.34 6.58 -3.27
C LYS A 62 1.07 6.11 -1.85
N LEU A 63 0.81 4.82 -1.66
CA LEU A 63 0.49 4.25 -0.37
C LEU A 63 1.51 3.19 0.02
N GLN A 64 2.20 3.41 1.13
CA GLN A 64 2.94 2.35 1.81
C GLN A 64 2.08 1.82 2.95
N PHE A 65 1.75 0.54 2.86
CA PHE A 65 0.85 -0.15 3.76
C PHE A 65 1.62 -1.23 4.53
N CYS A 66 1.82 -0.96 5.82
CA CYS A 66 2.54 -1.84 6.72
C CYS A 66 1.56 -2.65 7.59
N VAL A 67 1.76 -3.96 7.61
CA VAL A 67 1.01 -4.87 8.49
C VAL A 67 1.89 -5.25 9.67
N TYR A 68 1.41 -5.04 10.89
CA TYR A 68 2.13 -5.40 12.11
C TYR A 68 1.77 -6.83 12.53
N SER A 69 2.77 -7.72 12.67
CA SER A 69 2.58 -9.15 12.96
C SER A 69 2.79 -9.55 14.43
N GLN A 70 3.12 -8.64 15.35
CA GLN A 70 3.28 -9.03 16.75
C GLN A 70 1.94 -9.25 17.45
N PRO A 71 1.88 -10.15 18.46
CA PRO A 71 0.67 -10.51 19.18
C PRO A 71 0.19 -9.33 20.04
N ASN A 72 -0.53 -8.40 19.43
CA ASN A 72 -1.19 -7.30 20.11
C ASN A 72 -2.69 -7.61 20.14
N PRO A 73 -3.42 -7.42 21.26
CA PRO A 73 -4.84 -7.80 21.39
C PRO A 73 -5.78 -7.07 20.41
N CYS A 74 -5.28 -6.06 19.68
CA CYS A 74 -6.03 -5.34 18.65
C CYS A 74 -6.02 -6.04 17.27
N GLN A 75 -5.47 -7.26 17.17
CA GLN A 75 -5.41 -8.03 15.91
C GLN A 75 -6.79 -8.52 15.48
N LYS A 76 -7.51 -7.68 14.74
CA LYS A 76 -8.45 -8.21 13.75
C LYS A 76 -7.66 -8.79 12.58
N PRO A 77 -8.12 -9.90 11.97
CA PRO A 77 -7.50 -10.46 10.79
C PRO A 77 -7.35 -9.39 9.71
N HIS A 78 -6.25 -9.51 8.97
CA HIS A 78 -5.80 -8.60 7.93
C HIS A 78 -6.92 -8.29 6.94
N ASP A 79 -7.51 -7.09 7.04
CA ASP A 79 -8.57 -6.68 6.13
C ASP A 79 -8.12 -5.53 5.22
N VAL A 80 -7.41 -5.90 4.15
CA VAL A 80 -7.09 -4.98 3.05
C VAL A 80 -8.33 -4.59 2.25
N SER A 81 -9.48 -5.24 2.47
CA SER A 81 -10.69 -4.99 1.69
C SER A 81 -11.15 -3.55 1.80
N SER A 82 -10.72 -2.86 2.84
CA SER A 82 -11.09 -1.49 3.06
C SER A 82 -10.22 -0.43 2.40
N ILE A 83 -9.03 -0.81 1.93
CA ILE A 83 -8.07 0.14 1.37
C ILE A 83 -8.66 0.85 0.16
N HIS A 84 -9.37 0.12 -0.71
CA HIS A 84 -10.00 0.71 -1.90
C HIS A 84 -11.04 1.78 -1.58
N LYS A 85 -11.67 1.72 -0.40
CA LYS A 85 -12.67 2.71 0.02
C LYS A 85 -12.03 4.01 0.49
N VAL A 86 -10.91 3.91 1.20
CA VAL A 86 -10.21 5.06 1.76
C VAL A 86 -9.29 5.71 0.73
N PHE A 87 -8.68 4.90 -0.13
CA PHE A 87 -7.66 5.33 -1.08
C PHE A 87 -7.96 4.89 -2.53
N PRO A 88 -9.11 5.29 -3.10
CA PRO A 88 -9.53 4.84 -4.43
C PRO A 88 -8.60 5.33 -5.55
N ASN A 89 -7.83 6.40 -5.31
CA ASN A 89 -6.97 7.04 -6.30
C ASN A 89 -5.50 6.61 -6.24
N VAL A 90 -5.19 5.55 -5.49
CA VAL A 90 -3.81 5.06 -5.38
C VAL A 90 -3.33 4.53 -6.72
N GLU A 91 -2.20 5.08 -7.16
CA GLU A 91 -1.49 4.72 -8.38
C GLU A 91 -0.31 3.79 -8.10
N GLN A 92 0.32 3.93 -6.92
CA GLN A 92 1.47 3.13 -6.50
C GLN A 92 1.24 2.63 -5.07
N MET A 93 1.38 1.33 -4.85
CA MET A 93 1.20 0.73 -3.54
C MET A 93 2.39 -0.16 -3.18
N THR A 94 2.82 -0.08 -1.92
CA THR A 94 3.81 -0.98 -1.34
C THR A 94 3.19 -1.66 -0.13
N CYS A 95 3.12 -2.99 -0.13
CA CYS A 95 2.50 -3.77 0.92
C CYS A 95 3.53 -4.65 1.62
N HIS A 96 3.50 -4.69 2.96
CA HIS A 96 4.29 -5.63 3.75
C HIS A 96 3.40 -6.77 4.24
N GLN A 97 3.85 -8.02 4.13
CA GLN A 97 3.18 -9.21 4.71
C GLN A 97 1.72 -9.39 4.29
N THR A 98 1.44 -9.26 2.99
CA THR A 98 0.07 -9.41 2.47
C THR A 98 -0.17 -10.82 1.97
N GLN A 99 -1.30 -11.42 2.35
CA GLN A 99 -1.70 -12.74 1.86
C GLN A 99 -1.99 -12.71 0.34
N PRO A 100 -1.86 -13.85 -0.35
CA PRO A 100 -2.17 -13.96 -1.78
C PRO A 100 -3.51 -13.35 -2.19
N ASP A 101 -4.58 -13.75 -1.50
CA ASP A 101 -5.94 -13.32 -1.83
C ASP A 101 -6.14 -11.81 -1.58
N SER A 102 -5.43 -11.25 -0.60
CA SER A 102 -5.39 -9.82 -0.33
C SER A 102 -4.73 -9.05 -1.48
N CYS A 103 -3.68 -9.59 -2.10
CA CYS A 103 -3.05 -8.98 -3.26
C CYS A 103 -4.03 -8.96 -4.45
N LEU A 104 -4.64 -10.10 -4.76
CA LEU A 104 -5.67 -10.20 -5.80
C LEU A 104 -6.83 -9.22 -5.59
N PHE A 105 -7.30 -9.10 -4.35
CA PHE A 105 -8.33 -8.14 -4.00
C PHE A 105 -7.91 -6.70 -4.36
N LEU A 106 -6.71 -6.28 -3.94
CA LEU A 106 -6.22 -4.92 -4.21
C LEU A 106 -6.17 -4.62 -5.70
N LEU A 107 -5.71 -5.58 -6.51
CA LEU A 107 -5.58 -5.43 -7.95
C LEU A 107 -6.94 -5.29 -8.64
N ASN A 108 -7.94 -6.03 -8.17
CA ASN A 108 -9.29 -5.97 -8.73
C ASN A 108 -10.08 -4.74 -8.27
N ASN A 109 -9.70 -4.11 -7.15
CA ASN A 109 -10.49 -3.04 -6.54
C ASN A 109 -9.81 -1.66 -6.54
N LEU A 110 -8.56 -1.54 -7.00
CA LEU A 110 -7.86 -0.27 -7.15
C LEU A 110 -7.67 0.05 -8.64
N PRO A 111 -8.63 0.73 -9.29
CA PRO A 111 -8.65 0.89 -10.75
C PRO A 111 -7.51 1.76 -11.30
N LYS A 112 -6.87 2.58 -10.46
CA LYS A 112 -5.74 3.44 -10.86
C LYS A 112 -4.38 2.83 -10.54
N LEU A 113 -4.35 1.66 -9.91
CA LEU A 113 -3.11 1.04 -9.46
C LEU A 113 -2.28 0.60 -10.66
N SER A 114 -1.13 1.23 -10.82
CA SER A 114 -0.15 1.00 -11.89
C SER A 114 1.12 0.31 -11.38
N THR A 115 1.34 0.30 -10.07
CA THR A 115 2.52 -0.31 -9.45
C THR A 115 2.15 -0.91 -8.11
N LEU A 116 2.44 -2.20 -7.91
CA LEU A 116 2.22 -2.92 -6.66
C LEU A 116 3.50 -3.65 -6.24
N THR A 117 4.16 -3.12 -5.22
CA THR A 117 5.31 -3.75 -4.58
C THR A 117 4.85 -4.57 -3.38
N ILE A 118 5.29 -5.82 -3.23
CA ILE A 118 4.90 -6.67 -2.11
C ILE A 118 6.15 -7.25 -1.44
N HIS A 119 6.33 -6.97 -0.16
CA HIS A 119 7.40 -7.54 0.65
C HIS A 119 6.88 -8.77 1.40
N PHE A 120 7.44 -9.93 1.08
CA PHE A 120 7.14 -11.19 1.75
C PHE A 120 8.20 -11.48 2.81
N TYR A 121 7.77 -11.74 4.05
CA TYR A 121 8.63 -12.35 5.06
C TYR A 121 8.52 -13.86 4.90
N GLN A 122 9.59 -14.52 4.45
CA GLN A 122 9.60 -15.98 4.26
C GLN A 122 9.50 -16.67 5.63
N SER A 123 8.29 -16.97 6.09
CA SER A 123 8.05 -17.96 7.13
C SER A 123 7.84 -19.34 6.48
N GLY A 124 8.91 -19.94 5.97
CA GLY A 124 9.00 -21.38 5.67
C GLY A 124 8.16 -22.00 4.54
N ASP A 125 7.03 -21.42 4.13
CA ASP A 125 6.14 -22.03 3.12
C ASP A 125 6.21 -21.33 1.75
N ASN A 126 6.99 -21.93 0.84
CA ASN A 126 7.17 -21.47 -0.53
C ASN A 126 5.92 -21.68 -1.42
N GLY A 127 4.93 -22.48 -0.98
CA GLY A 127 3.75 -22.81 -1.81
C GLY A 127 2.84 -21.61 -2.06
N SER A 128 2.62 -20.79 -1.03
CA SER A 128 1.76 -19.60 -1.09
C SER A 128 2.29 -18.52 -2.05
N PHE A 129 3.61 -18.39 -2.16
CA PHE A 129 4.27 -17.41 -3.04
C PHE A 129 4.11 -17.74 -4.52
N ASN A 130 4.33 -19.00 -4.92
CA ASN A 130 4.24 -19.41 -6.32
C ASN A 130 2.84 -19.21 -6.89
N LYS A 131 1.80 -19.42 -6.06
CA LYS A 131 0.41 -19.14 -6.44
C LYS A 131 0.16 -17.65 -6.72
N VAL A 132 0.69 -16.75 -5.88
CA VAL A 132 0.62 -15.30 -6.13
C VAL A 132 1.34 -14.94 -7.41
N LYS A 133 2.56 -15.46 -7.59
CA LYS A 133 3.38 -15.18 -8.77
C LYS A 133 2.68 -15.60 -10.05
N GLU A 134 2.06 -16.77 -10.08
CA GLU A 134 1.29 -17.25 -11.23
C GLU A 134 0.10 -16.34 -11.52
N GLU A 135 -0.66 -15.94 -10.51
CA GLU A 135 -1.80 -15.04 -10.68
C GLU A 135 -1.38 -13.63 -11.10
N LEU A 136 -0.31 -13.09 -10.51
CA LEU A 136 0.23 -11.78 -10.88
C LEU A 136 0.79 -11.77 -12.31
N SER A 137 1.35 -12.87 -12.79
CA SER A 137 1.87 -12.98 -14.16
C SER A 137 0.79 -12.83 -15.24
N LYS A 138 -0.48 -13.02 -14.87
CA LYS A 138 -1.63 -12.85 -15.77
C LYS A 138 -2.05 -11.38 -15.91
N LEU A 139 -1.57 -10.50 -15.04
CA LEU A 139 -1.96 -9.10 -15.01
C LEU A 139 -1.00 -8.25 -15.85
N LYS A 140 -1.55 -7.57 -16.86
CA LYS A 140 -0.80 -6.59 -17.67
C LYS A 140 -0.54 -5.34 -16.83
N ASN A 141 0.68 -4.80 -16.87
CA ASN A 141 1.09 -3.51 -16.28
C ASN A 141 1.38 -3.49 -14.77
N ILE A 142 1.75 -4.61 -14.16
CA ILE A 142 2.11 -4.63 -12.73
C ILE A 142 3.58 -4.99 -12.56
N PHE A 143 4.35 -4.03 -12.06
CA PHE A 143 5.71 -4.26 -11.61
C PHE A 143 5.66 -4.85 -10.21
N PHE A 144 6.11 -6.10 -10.09
CA PHE A 144 6.24 -6.80 -8.83
C PHE A 144 7.71 -6.83 -8.43
N TYR A 145 7.97 -6.49 -7.17
CA TYR A 145 9.29 -6.56 -6.56
C TYR A 145 9.23 -7.47 -5.34
N GLU A 146 10.15 -8.44 -5.32
CA GLU A 146 10.36 -9.33 -4.18
C GLU A 146 11.58 -8.86 -3.39
N GLU A 147 11.38 -8.59 -2.11
CA GLU A 147 12.48 -8.46 -1.15
C GLU A 147 12.39 -9.58 -0.13
N ILE A 148 13.27 -10.56 -0.26
CA ILE A 148 13.41 -11.63 0.72
C ILE A 148 14.32 -11.13 1.84
N LEU A 149 13.74 -10.77 2.97
CA LEU A 149 14.49 -10.51 4.20
C LEU A 149 14.76 -11.86 4.90
N ARG A 150 15.93 -12.45 4.64
CA ARG A 150 16.49 -13.50 5.52
C ARG A 150 17.35 -12.86 6.58
N ASP A 151 17.33 -13.44 7.79
CA ASP A 151 18.09 -12.96 8.95
C ASP A 151 19.43 -12.32 8.58
N LYS A 152 19.51 -11.01 8.84
CA LYS A 152 20.69 -10.15 8.87
C LYS A 152 21.63 -10.04 7.66
N GLN A 153 21.47 -10.73 6.53
CA GLN A 153 22.28 -10.42 5.34
C GLN A 153 21.71 -10.99 4.03
N HIS A 154 21.84 -10.17 2.98
CA HIS A 154 21.54 -10.39 1.55
C HIS A 154 20.08 -10.19 1.07
N VAL A 155 19.87 -9.02 0.47
CA VAL A 155 18.77 -8.68 -0.43
C VAL A 155 19.02 -9.36 -1.78
N LYS A 156 18.13 -10.26 -2.20
CA LYS A 156 18.07 -10.71 -3.59
C LYS A 156 17.01 -9.88 -4.30
N LEU A 157 17.43 -8.79 -4.95
CA LEU A 157 16.56 -8.00 -5.83
C LEU A 157 16.23 -8.83 -7.08
N MET A 158 14.97 -9.26 -7.21
CA MET A 158 14.44 -9.73 -8.48
C MET A 158 13.35 -8.76 -8.93
N ALA A 159 13.71 -7.86 -9.85
CA ALA A 159 12.75 -7.02 -10.56
C ALA A 159 12.20 -7.82 -11.75
N PHE A 160 10.92 -8.17 -11.71
CA PHE A 160 10.22 -8.68 -12.88
C PHE A 160 9.49 -7.51 -13.54
N GLY A 161 10.13 -6.90 -14.54
CA GLY A 161 9.51 -5.89 -15.39
C GLY A 161 8.96 -6.54 -16.65
N PHE A 162 7.64 -6.59 -16.81
CA PHE A 162 7.04 -6.84 -18.12
C PHE A 162 6.94 -5.51 -18.87
N TRP A 163 7.82 -5.36 -19.86
CA TRP A 163 7.74 -4.31 -20.87
C TRP A 163 6.81 -4.82 -21.98
N VAL A 164 5.64 -4.18 -22.16
CA VAL A 164 4.92 -4.30 -23.44
C VAL A 164 5.26 -3.05 -24.23
N GLY A 165 6.17 -3.20 -25.18
CA GLY A 165 6.50 -2.15 -26.13
C GLY A 165 5.23 -1.66 -26.82
N ARG A 166 5.07 -0.34 -26.90
CA ARG A 166 4.23 0.29 -27.92
C ARG A 166 4.68 -0.24 -29.27
N SER A 167 3.85 -1.08 -29.88
CA SER A 167 3.90 -1.27 -31.33
C SER A 167 3.07 -0.16 -31.93
N ASP A 168 3.63 1.04 -31.98
CA ASP A 168 3.24 1.98 -33.02
C ASP A 168 3.80 1.40 -34.33
N ILE A 169 2.97 0.68 -35.08
CA ILE A 169 3.20 0.48 -36.51
C ILE A 169 1.96 1.02 -37.21
N THR A 170 2.12 2.25 -37.67
CA THR A 170 1.48 2.80 -38.86
C THR A 170 1.40 1.74 -39.96
N THR A 171 0.20 1.43 -40.44
CA THR A 171 -0.11 1.46 -41.87
C THR A 171 -1.60 1.68 -42.08
#